data_AF-F2JYX0-F1
#
_entry.id   AF-F2JYX0-F1
#
_cell.length_a   1.000
_cell.length_b   1.000
_cell.length_c   1.000
_cell.angle_alpha   90.00
_cell.angle_beta   90.00
_cell.angle_gamma   90.00
#
_symmetry.space_group_name_H-M   'P 1'
#
loop_
_entity.id
_entity.type
_entity.pdbx_description
1 polymer ?
#
loop_
_entity_poly.entity_id
_entity_poly.type
_entity_poly.pdbx_seq_one_letter_code
_entity_poly.pdbx_strand_id
1 'polypeptide(L)'
;MKLFKKWSLVAVIMGLSMSAYAEDSCTPKLTKYIESLTKNTKNQYVSAKQRETSQNLLNKIARLKSDTRNSDCAVFDKMFP
;
A
#
# COMPACT_ATOMS: atom_id res chain seq x y z
N MET A 1 -1.00 26.10 57.79
CA MET A 1 -1.78 25.85 56.56
C MET A 1 -1.55 26.98 55.57
N LYS A 2 -0.74 26.77 54.53
CA LYS A 2 -0.76 27.59 53.30
C LYS A 2 -0.45 26.65 52.13
N LEU A 3 -1.53 26.25 51.45
CA LEU A 3 -1.52 25.52 50.20
C LEU A 3 -0.96 26.44 49.11
N PHE A 4 0.09 26.05 48.39
CA PHE A 4 0.21 26.40 46.97
C PHE A 4 0.99 25.29 46.24
N LYS A 5 0.17 24.33 45.83
CA LYS A 5 0.44 23.17 44.96
C LYS A 5 0.81 23.70 43.57
N LYS A 6 2.11 23.88 43.29
CA LYS A 6 2.61 24.20 41.94
C LYS A 6 2.48 22.95 41.07
N TRP A 7 1.37 22.84 40.36
CA TRP A 7 1.22 21.86 39.29
C TRP A 7 1.99 22.36 38.07
N SER A 8 3.13 21.73 37.84
CA SER A 8 3.90 21.85 36.61
C SER A 8 3.06 21.21 35.50
N LEU A 9 2.33 22.02 34.75
CA LEU A 9 1.68 21.62 33.50
C LEU A 9 2.77 21.31 32.47
N VAL A 10 3.24 20.07 32.47
CA VAL A 10 4.00 19.52 31.35
C VAL A 10 2.99 19.35 30.22
N ALA A 11 2.94 20.32 29.31
CA ALA A 11 2.24 20.19 28.05
C ALA A 11 2.99 19.16 27.21
N VAL A 12 2.62 17.88 27.34
CA VAL A 12 3.00 16.84 26.39
C VAL A 12 2.22 17.14 25.12
N ILE A 13 2.86 17.82 24.18
CA ILE A 13 2.39 17.91 22.80
C ILE A 13 2.56 16.51 22.23
N MET A 14 1.56 15.66 22.39
CA MET A 14 1.43 14.43 21.61
C MET A 14 1.32 14.87 20.16
N GLY A 15 2.42 14.71 19.42
CA GLY A 15 2.41 14.84 17.98
C GLY A 15 1.38 13.88 17.42
N LEU A 16 0.25 14.42 16.97
CA LEU A 16 -0.69 13.68 16.15
C LEU A 16 0.08 13.29 14.89
N SER A 17 0.45 12.02 14.78
CA SER A 17 0.91 11.40 13.54
C SER A 17 -0.26 11.41 12.56
N MET A 18 -0.51 12.57 11.97
CA MET A 18 -1.56 12.83 11.01
C MET A 18 -1.05 12.37 9.64
N SER A 19 -0.86 11.06 9.49
CA SER A 19 -0.47 10.42 8.23
C SER A 19 -1.38 9.23 7.92
N ALA A 20 -2.67 9.33 8.29
CA ALA A 20 -3.67 8.29 8.06
C ALA A 20 -4.68 8.62 6.95
N TYR A 21 -4.58 9.78 6.31
CA TYR A 21 -5.54 10.22 5.28
C TYR A 21 -4.89 11.00 4.12
N ALA A 22 -3.61 10.74 3.81
CA ALA A 22 -3.20 10.94 2.42
C ALA A 22 -4.00 9.89 1.64
N GLU A 23 -5.00 10.32 0.87
CA GLU A 23 -5.80 9.41 0.04
C GLU A 23 -4.83 8.46 -0.67
N ASP A 24 -4.91 7.17 -0.33
CA ASP A 24 -4.06 6.16 -0.94
C ASP A 24 -4.51 5.99 -2.40
N SER A 25 -4.01 6.90 -3.25
CA SER A 25 -4.34 6.96 -4.66
C SER A 25 -3.79 5.75 -5.44
N CYS A 26 -2.94 4.94 -4.79
CA CYS A 26 -2.29 3.79 -5.38
C CYS A 26 -3.06 2.50 -5.15
N THR A 27 -3.67 2.30 -3.97
CA THR A 27 -4.54 1.13 -3.70
C THR A 27 -5.57 0.86 -4.82
N PRO A 28 -6.39 1.83 -5.27
CA PRO A 28 -7.35 1.58 -6.34
C PRO A 28 -6.68 1.32 -7.70
N LYS A 29 -5.52 1.92 -7.98
CA LYS A 29 -4.75 1.69 -9.21
C LYS A 29 -4.15 0.29 -9.23
N LEU A 30 -3.54 -0.13 -8.12
CA LEU A 30 -2.95 -1.44 -7.95
C LEU A 30 -4.04 -2.52 -8.04
N THR A 31 -5.20 -2.29 -7.43
CA THR A 31 -6.36 -3.20 -7.53
C THR A 31 -6.80 -3.39 -8.98
N LYS A 32 -7.05 -2.30 -9.72
CA LYS A 32 -7.41 -2.38 -11.15
C LYS A 32 -6.35 -3.10 -11.99
N TYR A 33 -5.08 -2.89 -11.67
CA TYR A 33 -4.00 -3.57 -12.37
C TYR A 33 -3.99 -5.08 -12.10
N ILE A 34 -4.15 -5.49 -10.84
CA ILE A 34 -4.28 -6.91 -10.45
C ILE A 34 -5.48 -7.57 -11.14
N GLU A 35 -6.62 -6.88 -11.19
CA GLU A 35 -7.83 -7.36 -11.87
C GLU A 35 -7.58 -7.60 -13.37
N SER A 36 -6.92 -6.65 -14.04
CA SER A 36 -6.58 -6.76 -15.46
C SER A 36 -5.65 -7.95 -15.74
N LEU A 37 -4.60 -8.11 -14.92
CA LEU A 37 -3.70 -9.26 -15.03
C LEU A 37 -4.43 -10.59 -14.79
N THR A 38 -5.32 -10.64 -13.79
CA THR A 38 -6.13 -11.82 -13.48
C THR A 38 -7.11 -12.16 -14.59
N LYS A 39 -7.66 -11.15 -15.27
CA LYS A 39 -8.49 -11.36 -16.46
C LYS A 39 -7.67 -11.96 -17.61
N ASN A 40 -6.45 -11.47 -17.82
CA ASN A 40 -5.57 -11.98 -18.86
C ASN A 40 -5.20 -13.44 -18.63
N THR A 41 -4.87 -13.85 -17.40
CA THR A 41 -4.51 -15.26 -17.11
C THR A 41 -5.64 -16.24 -17.41
N LYS A 42 -6.89 -15.80 -17.31
CA LYS A 42 -8.09 -16.60 -17.57
C LYS A 42 -8.65 -16.47 -18.99
N ASN A 43 -8.10 -15.56 -19.81
CA ASN A 43 -8.65 -15.27 -21.14
C ASN A 43 -8.04 -16.19 -22.22
N GLN A 44 -8.89 -17.03 -22.82
CA GLN A 44 -8.50 -17.94 -23.91
C GLN A 44 -8.03 -17.22 -25.18
N TYR A 45 -8.47 -15.97 -25.39
CA TYR A 45 -8.09 -15.14 -26.55
C TYR A 45 -6.75 -14.42 -26.36
N VAL A 46 -6.13 -14.51 -25.18
CA VAL A 46 -4.81 -13.97 -24.89
C VAL A 46 -3.77 -15.06 -25.15
N SER A 47 -2.65 -14.72 -25.80
CA SER A 47 -1.60 -15.70 -26.12
C SER A 47 -1.03 -16.36 -24.86
N ALA A 48 -0.57 -17.62 -24.96
CA ALA A 48 0.01 -18.34 -23.84
C ALA A 48 1.14 -17.55 -23.14
N LYS A 49 2.01 -16.91 -23.93
CA LYS A 49 3.09 -16.04 -23.43
C LYS A 49 2.54 -14.85 -22.64
N GLN A 50 1.49 -14.17 -23.11
CA GLN A 50 0.89 -13.05 -22.38
C GLN A 50 0.20 -13.49 -21.08
N ARG A 51 -0.41 -14.68 -21.07
CA ARG A 51 -0.97 -15.26 -19.83
C ARG A 51 0.13 -15.56 -18.82
N GLU A 52 1.23 -16.17 -19.27
CA GLU A 52 2.40 -16.44 -18.44
C GLU A 52 3.02 -15.16 -17.87
N THR A 53 3.23 -14.14 -18.71
CA THR A 53 3.70 -12.83 -18.26
C THR A 53 2.75 -12.24 -17.21
N SER A 54 1.43 -12.32 -17.43
CA SER A 54 0.45 -11.81 -16.47
C SER A 54 0.51 -12.56 -15.14
N GLN A 55 0.70 -13.88 -15.16
CA GLN A 55 0.88 -14.69 -13.95
C GLN A 55 2.19 -14.32 -13.21
N ASN A 56 3.28 -14.10 -13.94
CA ASN A 56 4.55 -13.69 -13.36
C ASN A 56 4.46 -12.31 -12.68
N LEU A 57 3.72 -11.38 -13.28
CA LEU A 57 3.46 -10.06 -12.69
C LEU A 57 2.61 -10.17 -11.42
N LEU A 58 1.57 -11.01 -11.41
CA LEU A 58 0.77 -11.28 -10.21
C LEU A 58 1.64 -11.86 -9.08
N ASN A 59 2.51 -12.82 -9.40
CA ASN A 59 3.43 -13.40 -8.43
C ASN A 59 4.41 -12.36 -7.87
N LYS A 60 4.91 -11.43 -8.71
CA LYS A 60 5.75 -10.32 -8.26
C LYS A 60 5.01 -9.38 -7.31
N ILE A 61 3.77 -9.00 -7.64
CA ILE A 61 2.93 -8.16 -6.76
C ILE A 61 2.71 -8.85 -5.42
N ALA A 62 2.37 -10.13 -5.41
CA ALA A 62 2.16 -10.89 -4.18
C ALA A 62 3.41 -10.91 -3.29
N ARG A 63 4.59 -11.13 -3.88
CA ARG A 63 5.87 -11.06 -3.16
C ARG A 63 6.13 -9.67 -2.58
N LEU A 64 5.88 -8.61 -3.36
CA LEU A 64 6.06 -7.24 -2.88
C LEU A 64 5.10 -6.89 -1.73
N LYS A 65 3.83 -7.30 -1.83
CA LYS A 65 2.83 -7.09 -0.77
C LYS A 65 3.10 -7.92 0.50
N SER A 66 3.83 -9.02 0.40
CA SER A 66 4.20 -9.83 1.57
C SER A 66 5.21 -9.15 2.50
N ASP A 67 5.95 -8.16 1.99
CA ASP A 67 6.83 -7.31 2.80
C ASP A 67 6.03 -6.12 3.33
N THR A 68 5.78 -6.10 4.63
CA THR A 68 4.98 -5.06 5.31
C THR A 68 5.60 -3.67 5.23
N ARG A 69 6.85 -3.54 4.76
CA ARG A 69 7.49 -2.25 4.49
C ARG A 69 7.03 -1.64 3.17
N ASN A 70 6.39 -2.40 2.29
CA ASN A 70 5.88 -1.91 1.02
C ASN A 70 4.42 -1.46 1.18
N SER A 71 4.17 -0.16 1.06
CA SER A 71 2.83 0.37 0.81
C SER A 71 2.36 0.03 -0.60
N ASP A 72 1.06 0.12 -0.87
CA ASP A 72 0.52 -0.13 -2.21
C ASP A 72 1.10 0.84 -3.27
N CYS A 73 1.48 2.06 -2.90
CA CYS A 73 2.27 2.95 -3.77
C CYS A 73 3.67 2.40 -4.05
N ALA A 74 4.40 1.95 -3.03
CA ALA A 74 5.73 1.37 -3.22
C ALA A 74 5.70 0.09 -4.06
N VAL A 75 4.63 -0.71 -3.93
CA VAL A 75 4.39 -1.86 -4.80
C VAL A 75 4.14 -1.40 -6.24
N PHE A 76 3.29 -0.40 -6.44
CA PHE A 76 2.95 0.12 -7.76
C PHE A 76 4.18 0.69 -8.49
N ASP A 77 4.98 1.53 -7.83
CA ASP A 77 6.20 2.11 -8.42
C ASP A 77 7.20 1.03 -8.86
N LYS A 78 7.33 -0.06 -8.08
CA LYS A 78 8.21 -1.20 -8.43
C LYS A 78 7.73 -2.03 -9.63
N MET A 79 6.49 -1.82 -10.08
CA MET A 79 5.95 -2.46 -11.28
C MET A 79 6.19 -1.63 -12.54
N PHE A 80 6.36 -0.31 -12.41
CA PHE A 80 6.53 0.64 -13.51
C PHE A 80 7.77 1.52 -13.26
N PRO A 81 8.99 0.98 -13.45
CA PRO A 81 10.21 1.77 -13.39
C PRO A 81 10.30 2.79 -14.52
#